data_AF-A0A7V9JX36-F1
#
_entry.id   AF-A0A7V9JX36-F1
#
_cell.length_a   1.000
_cell.length_b   1.000
_cell.length_c   1.000
_cell.angle_alpha   90.00
_cell.angle_beta   90.00
_cell.angle_gamma   90.00
#
_symmetry.space_group_name_H-M   'P 1'
#
loop_
_entity.id
_entity.type
_entity.pdbx_description
1 polymer ?
#
loop_
_entity_poly.entity_id
_entity_poly.type
_entity_poly.pdbx_seq_one_letter_code
_entity_poly.pdbx_strand_id
1 'polypeptide(L)'
;MKIFSYEKVINGEGKNVFLFLDPPYFSATSSALYGKNGNLHKTFDHAQFAETLKKCPHKWLLTYDDSPFVRDLFSFANIES
;
A
#
# COMPACT_ATOMS: atom_id res chain seq x y z
N MET A 1 8.29 4.93 -20.99
CA MET A 1 7.76 4.16 -19.85
C MET A 1 6.65 4.99 -19.21
N LYS A 2 5.39 4.54 -19.22
CA LYS A 2 4.30 5.26 -18.52
C LYS A 2 4.38 4.89 -17.04
N ILE A 3 4.62 5.88 -16.18
CA ILE A 3 4.51 5.72 -14.73
C ILE A 3 3.03 5.92 -14.40
N PHE A 4 2.39 4.89 -13.87
CA PHE A 4 1.03 4.98 -13.36
C PHE A 4 1.06 5.10 -11.84
N SER A 5 0.13 5.86 -11.26
CA SER A 5 -0.13 5.76 -9.82
C SER A 5 -0.66 4.36 -9.51
N TYR A 6 -0.36 3.85 -8.31
CA TYR A 6 -0.80 2.52 -7.88
C TYR A 6 -2.33 2.37 -7.97
N GLU A 7 -3.07 3.44 -7.69
CA GLU A 7 -4.54 3.49 -7.73
C GLU A 7 -5.10 3.07 -9.08
N LYS A 8 -4.44 3.46 -10.18
CA LYS A 8 -4.90 3.13 -11.53
C LYS A 8 -4.71 1.66 -11.86
N VAL A 9 -3.69 1.03 -11.29
CA VAL A 9 -3.44 -0.40 -11.45
C VAL A 9 -4.39 -1.22 -10.58
N ILE A 10 -4.61 -0.80 -9.33
CA ILE A 10 -5.50 -1.48 -8.38
C ILE A 10 -6.95 -1.48 -8.87
N ASN A 11 -7.41 -0.38 -9.48
CA ASN A 11 -8.78 -0.23 -9.96
C ASN A 11 -8.95 -0.55 -11.46
N GLY A 12 -7.89 -1.01 -12.14
CA GLY A 12 -7.97 -1.36 -13.55
C GLY A 12 -8.93 -2.53 -13.78
N GLU A 13 -9.70 -2.50 -14.86
CA GLU A 13 -10.56 -3.63 -15.22
C GLU A 13 -9.73 -4.89 -15.52
N GLY A 14 -10.27 -6.05 -15.17
CA GLY A 14 -9.66 -7.33 -15.48
C GLY A 14 -10.43 -8.50 -14.88
N LYS A 15 -10.34 -9.67 -15.50
CA LYS A 15 -10.94 -10.92 -15.00
C LYS A 15 -9.85 -11.80 -14.41
N ASN A 16 -10.09 -12.35 -13.21
CA ASN A 16 -9.16 -13.23 -12.50
C ASN A 16 -7.78 -12.58 -12.26
N VAL A 17 -7.76 -11.29 -11.92
CA VAL A 17 -6.52 -10.59 -11.59
C VAL A 17 -6.13 -10.89 -10.14
N PHE A 18 -4.84 -11.08 -9.93
CA PHE A 18 -4.22 -11.17 -8.62
C PHE A 18 -3.12 -10.12 -8.51
N LEU A 19 -3.15 -9.35 -7.43
CA LEU A 19 -2.16 -8.29 -7.15
C LEU A 19 -1.20 -8.75 -6.05
N PHE A 20 0.09 -8.55 -6.26
CA PHE A 20 1.11 -8.61 -5.22
C PHE A 20 1.59 -7.20 -4.93
N LEU A 21 1.54 -6.79 -3.67
CA LEU A 21 1.71 -5.41 -3.25
C LEU A 21 2.78 -5.32 -2.16
N ASP A 22 3.80 -4.51 -2.41
CA ASP A 22 4.90 -4.25 -1.48
C ASP A 22 5.15 -2.72 -1.38
N PRO A 23 4.26 -1.98 -0.71
CA PRO A 23 4.34 -0.52 -0.60
C PRO A 23 5.46 -0.07 0.36
N PRO A 24 5.78 1.23 0.39
CA PRO A 24 6.64 1.78 1.45
C PRO A 24 6.10 1.43 2.83
N TYR A 25 6.96 0.85 3.66
CA TYR A 25 6.65 0.48 5.03
C TYR A 25 6.51 1.71 5.94
N PHE A 26 5.61 1.61 6.91
CA PHE A 26 5.33 2.69 7.86
C PHE A 26 6.57 2.97 8.71
N SER A 27 7.29 1.93 9.14
CA SER A 27 8.55 2.02 9.87
C SER A 27 9.62 2.82 9.10
N ALA A 28 9.63 2.71 7.76
CA ALA A 28 10.57 3.41 6.89
C ALA A 28 10.31 4.92 6.77
N THR A 29 9.10 5.39 7.15
CA THR A 29 8.84 6.84 7.25
C THR A 29 9.60 7.50 8.41
N SER A 30 9.97 6.73 9.44
CA SER A 30 10.73 7.22 10.59
C SER A 30 12.24 7.31 10.34
N SER A 31 12.76 6.53 9.38
CA SER A 31 14.21 6.37 9.16
C SER A 31 14.76 7.16 7.96
N ALA A 32 13.96 7.99 7.30
CA ALA A 32 14.36 8.78 6.12
C ALA A 32 15.00 7.95 4.99
N LEU A 33 14.74 6.64 4.94
CA LEU A 33 15.26 5.72 3.92
C LEU A 33 14.78 6.10 2.50
N TYR A 34 13.69 6.87 2.40
CA TYR A 34 13.21 7.47 1.17
C TYR A 34 13.24 9.00 1.30
N GLY A 35 14.33 9.66 0.85
CA GLY A 35 14.40 11.12 0.79
C GLY A 35 15.82 11.68 0.83
N LYS A 36 16.34 12.10 -0.33
CA LYS A 36 17.54 12.95 -0.38
C LYS A 36 17.11 14.40 -0.15
N ASN A 37 17.60 15.02 0.92
CA ASN A 37 17.43 16.45 1.22
C ASN A 37 15.99 16.94 1.48
N GLY A 38 15.24 16.27 2.34
CA GLY A 38 14.20 16.89 3.18
C GLY A 38 12.99 17.56 2.51
N ASN A 39 12.86 17.53 1.17
CA ASN A 39 11.78 18.22 0.45
C ASN A 39 10.84 17.28 -0.31
N LEU A 40 11.08 15.97 -0.26
CA LEU A 40 10.21 14.95 -0.81
C LEU A 40 10.13 13.81 0.21
N HIS A 41 8.94 13.21 0.36
CA HIS A 41 8.64 12.00 1.15
C HIS A 41 8.16 12.16 2.61
N LYS A 42 7.00 12.83 2.75
CA LYS A 42 5.95 12.48 3.75
C LYS A 42 4.68 11.95 3.04
N THR A 43 4.80 11.36 1.85
CA THR A 43 3.73 11.42 0.84
C THR A 43 3.07 10.09 0.48
N PHE A 44 3.38 8.98 1.15
CA PHE A 44 2.56 7.78 1.01
C PHE A 44 1.47 7.79 2.08
N ASP A 45 0.24 8.01 1.65
CA ASP A 45 -0.91 7.99 2.55
C ASP A 45 -1.38 6.53 2.73
N HIS A 46 -0.95 5.94 3.84
CA HIS A 46 -1.28 4.56 4.20
C HIS A 46 -2.78 4.34 4.40
N ALA A 47 -3.50 5.35 4.89
CA ALA A 47 -4.94 5.28 5.09
C ALA A 47 -5.67 5.30 3.74
N GLN A 48 -5.27 6.20 2.83
CA GLN A 48 -5.82 6.23 1.48
C GLN A 48 -5.52 4.94 0.70
N PHE A 49 -4.34 4.35 0.90
CA PHE A 49 -3.98 3.07 0.30
C PHE A 49 -4.88 1.92 0.82
N ALA A 50 -5.09 1.84 2.13
CA ALA A 50 -5.99 0.86 2.75
C ALA A 50 -7.44 1.02 2.24
N GLU A 51 -7.95 2.26 2.17
CA GLU A 51 -9.28 2.55 1.61
C GLU A 51 -9.41 2.20 0.14
N THR A 52 -8.32 2.30 -0.63
CA THR A 52 -8.28 1.87 -2.03
C THR A 52 -8.34 0.35 -2.13
N LEU A 53 -7.57 -0.37 -1.31
CA LEU A 53 -7.59 -1.84 -1.31
C LEU A 53 -8.90 -2.44 -0.79
N LYS A 54 -9.56 -1.77 0.15
CA LYS A 54 -10.90 -2.14 0.64
C LYS A 54 -11.94 -2.13 -0.47
N LYS A 55 -11.75 -1.30 -1.50
CA LYS A 55 -12.64 -1.17 -2.67
C LYS A 55 -12.14 -1.95 -3.90
N CYS A 56 -10.96 -2.58 -3.80
CA CYS A 56 -10.37 -3.30 -4.92
C CYS A 56 -11.21 -4.53 -5.28
N PRO A 57 -11.62 -4.68 -6.56
CA PRO A 57 -12.41 -5.84 -7.00
C PRO A 57 -11.57 -7.12 -7.17
N HIS A 58 -10.24 -7.00 -7.14
CA HIS A 58 -9.31 -8.10 -7.40
C HIS A 58 -8.86 -8.78 -6.12
N LYS A 59 -8.35 -10.01 -6.26
CA LYS A 59 -7.63 -10.66 -5.16
C LYS A 59 -6.26 -10.01 -5.01
N TRP A 60 -5.78 -9.90 -3.78
CA TRP A 60 -4.49 -9.30 -3.51
C TRP A 60 -3.78 -9.99 -2.35
N LEU A 61 -2.45 -9.87 -2.35
CA LEU A 61 -1.56 -10.20 -1.25
C LEU A 61 -0.69 -8.97 -0.99
N LEU A 62 -0.61 -8.58 0.28
CA LEU A 62 0.09 -7.39 0.74
C LEU A 62 1.16 -7.78 1.75
N THR A 63 2.39 -7.31 1.54
CA THR A 63 3.48 -7.35 2.53
C THR A 63 3.60 -6.00 3.23
N TYR A 64 3.73 -6.01 4.55
CA TYR A 64 3.76 -4.81 5.37
C TYR A 64 4.45 -5.03 6.73
N ASP A 65 4.79 -3.95 7.43
CA ASP A 65 5.21 -4.00 8.84
C ASP A 65 4.15 -4.69 9.72
N ASP A 66 4.58 -5.62 10.58
CA ASP A 66 3.74 -6.11 11.67
C ASP A 66 3.70 -5.07 12.81
N SER A 67 2.69 -4.20 12.78
CA SER A 67 2.46 -3.21 13.83
C SER A 67 0.96 -3.05 14.13
N PRO A 68 0.60 -2.61 15.36
CA PRO A 68 -0.79 -2.35 15.70
C PRO A 68 -1.50 -1.39 14.75
N PHE A 69 -0.80 -0.34 14.30
CA PHE A 69 -1.34 0.65 13.35
C PHE A 69 -1.70 0.00 12.00
N VAL A 70 -0.83 -0.85 11.47
CA VAL A 70 -1.05 -1.52 10.19
C VAL A 70 -2.16 -2.56 10.31
N ARG A 71 -2.17 -3.32 11.41
CA ARG A 71 -3.25 -4.28 11.69
C ARG A 71 -4.61 -3.59 11.76
N ASP A 72 -4.67 -2.39 12.34
CA ASP A 72 -5.90 -1.58 12.40
C ASP A 72 -6.33 -1.11 11.00
N LEU A 73 -5.40 -0.55 10.21
CA LEU A 73 -5.65 -0.12 8.82
C LEU A 73 -6.23 -1.23 7.94
N PHE A 74 -5.73 -2.46 8.11
CA PHE A 74 -6.11 -3.62 7.30
C PHE A 74 -7.00 -4.61 8.06
N SER A 75 -7.70 -4.17 9.11
CA SER A 75 -8.61 -4.99 9.93
C SER A 75 -9.77 -5.63 9.14
N PHE A 76 -10.02 -5.17 7.90
CA PHE A 76 -11.01 -5.74 6.99
C PHE A 76 -10.50 -6.94 6.17
N ALA A 77 -9.22 -7.30 6.29
CA ALA A 77 -8.59 -8.36 5.52
C ALA A 77 -8.20 -9.56 6.40
N ASN A 78 -7.83 -10.67 5.77
CA ASN A 78 -7.19 -11.78 6.46
C ASN A 78 -5.72 -11.44 6.72
N ILE A 79 -5.30 -11.49 7.98
CA ILE A 79 -3.94 -11.12 8.41
C ILE A 79 -3.23 -12.38 8.89
N GLU A 80 -2.10 -12.70 8.26
CA GLU A 80 -1.17 -13.77 8.64
C GLU A 80 0.18 -13.15 8.98
N SER A 81 0.79 -13.55 10.10
CA SER A 81 2.06 -13.02 10.62
C SER A 81 3.07 -14.14 10.86
#